data_AF-A0A0F5IXS4-F1
#
_entry.id   AF-A0A0F5IXS4-F1
#
_cell.length_a   1.000
_cell.length_b   1.000
_cell.length_c   1.000
_cell.angle_alpha   90.00
_cell.angle_beta   90.00
_cell.angle_gamma   90.00
#
_symmetry.space_group_name_H-M   'P 1'
#
loop_
_entity.id
_entity.type
_entity.pdbx_description
1 polymer ?
#
loop_
_entity_poly.entity_id
_entity_poly.type
_entity_poly.pdbx_seq_one_letter_code
_entity_poly.pdbx_strand_id
1 'polypeptide(L)'
;MEKANITLYTVIGNPSRIEAAVRDRFKEMTQEITSENGNIALWLADDSSITFNISHQQNKPDFIASHTAGMANYFSSAETPLAELKESVLKQIRLFNCVTGITFEIDENEDRTNYIINRLFAIANDVNGFLLYPSMQIYTREGKLLFSITGESELTEFIPIANNDYLDRNRHTEASADVERRLRSIVQLEAKNIPYLEHLRCEALESEVHLKNREEMVERAAALFAVAVYSEVILSEDSDREKALFYFNKMDDLYGVKAHLTEKEAAYINDPEPEKQTCIQFVWRYECCGVLLWAAGVVDDLSYPSEIIDVPILAAIFWQHKGLKDLLGKGYSRPAKEILDVADLTFRYDWACVDARIHKKEVPGGLESGVVGERHYAFNWIVGANGGEDWDNIHPNT
;
A
#
# COMPACT_ATOMS: atom_id res chain seq x y z
N MET A 1 43.80 9.59 20.14
CA MET A 1 43.11 9.04 18.96
C MET A 1 41.96 9.96 18.66
N GLU A 2 41.85 10.38 17.40
CA GLU A 2 40.76 11.23 16.93
C GLU A 2 39.48 10.38 16.81
N LYS A 3 38.31 10.96 17.07
CA LYS A 3 37.03 10.25 16.92
C LYS A 3 36.27 10.79 15.73
N ALA A 4 35.87 9.91 14.83
CA ALA A 4 34.92 10.23 13.78
C ALA A 4 33.50 10.29 14.37
N ASN A 5 32.70 11.24 13.88
CA ASN A 5 31.28 11.33 14.20
C ASN A 5 30.48 11.40 12.90
N ILE A 6 29.78 10.33 12.56
CA ILE A 6 28.91 10.27 11.39
C ILE A 6 27.47 10.16 11.88
N THR A 7 26.53 10.77 11.17
CA THR A 7 25.11 10.62 11.50
C THR A 7 24.38 9.95 10.36
N LEU A 8 23.68 8.85 10.66
CA LEU A 8 22.77 8.20 9.72
C LEU A 8 21.35 8.74 9.93
N TYR A 9 20.76 9.27 8.86
CA TYR A 9 19.37 9.72 8.81
C TYR A 9 18.53 8.76 7.97
N THR A 10 17.31 8.48 8.40
CA THR A 10 16.37 7.71 7.60
C THR A 10 14.92 8.05 7.93
N VAL A 11 14.01 7.70 7.01
CA VAL A 11 12.56 7.69 7.22
C VAL A 11 12.12 6.24 7.29
N ILE A 12 11.91 5.71 8.50
CA ILE A 12 11.72 4.28 8.74
C ILE A 12 10.53 4.00 9.66
N GLY A 13 9.78 2.93 9.40
CA GLY A 13 8.69 2.50 10.30
C GLY A 13 9.21 1.81 11.56
N ASN A 14 10.06 0.80 11.39
CA ASN A 14 10.62 0.02 12.51
C ASN A 14 12.13 0.30 12.70
N PRO A 15 12.54 1.07 13.74
CA PRO A 15 13.95 1.39 13.98
C PRO A 15 14.82 0.18 14.33
N SER A 16 14.23 -0.95 14.76
CA SER A 16 14.99 -2.19 15.07
C SER A 16 15.69 -2.79 13.85
N ARG A 17 15.26 -2.42 12.63
CA ARG A 17 15.95 -2.79 11.39
C ARG A 17 17.37 -2.22 11.31
N ILE A 18 17.62 -1.05 11.92
CA ILE A 18 18.96 -0.48 12.00
C ILE A 18 19.85 -1.37 12.86
N GLU A 19 19.36 -1.83 14.01
CA GLU A 19 20.09 -2.77 14.86
C GLU A 19 20.39 -4.10 14.14
N ALA A 20 19.39 -4.66 13.45
CA ALA A 20 19.57 -5.88 12.67
C ALA A 20 20.63 -5.71 11.57
N ALA A 21 20.60 -4.58 10.85
CA ALA A 21 21.61 -4.26 9.83
C ALA A 21 23.00 -4.09 10.45
N VAL A 22 23.13 -3.39 11.58
CA VAL A 22 24.41 -3.26 12.30
C VAL A 22 24.98 -4.63 12.66
N ARG A 23 24.15 -5.51 13.26
CA ARG A 23 24.57 -6.86 13.64
C ARG A 23 25.00 -7.70 12.44
N ASP A 24 24.25 -7.69 11.34
CA ASP A 24 24.62 -8.45 10.15
C ASP A 24 25.88 -7.91 9.46
N ARG A 25 25.97 -6.59 9.26
CA ARG A 25 27.07 -5.96 8.50
C ARG A 25 28.40 -6.00 9.24
N PHE A 26 28.41 -6.06 10.57
CA PHE A 26 29.62 -6.13 11.39
C PHE A 26 29.92 -7.52 11.97
N LYS A 27 29.09 -8.55 11.71
CA LYS A 27 29.20 -9.88 12.34
C LYS A 27 30.59 -10.54 12.27
N GLU A 28 31.31 -10.35 11.17
CA GLU A 28 32.59 -11.04 10.91
C GLU A 28 33.76 -10.48 11.71
N MET A 29 33.65 -9.23 12.18
CA MET A 29 34.76 -8.48 12.79
C MET A 29 34.49 -8.08 14.24
N THR A 30 33.32 -8.43 14.77
CA THR A 30 32.90 -8.01 16.09
C THR A 30 33.12 -9.15 17.08
N GLN A 31 33.87 -8.88 18.14
CA GLN A 31 34.03 -9.81 19.25
C GLN A 31 32.80 -9.79 20.16
N GLU A 32 32.29 -8.59 20.45
CA GLU A 32 31.20 -8.38 21.37
C GLU A 32 30.25 -7.28 20.87
N ILE A 33 28.94 -7.53 21.00
CA ILE A 33 27.89 -6.56 20.70
C ILE A 33 26.98 -6.45 21.91
N THR A 34 26.89 -5.25 22.49
CA THR A 34 25.87 -4.92 23.48
C THR A 34 24.84 -3.98 22.86
N SER A 35 23.57 -4.17 23.22
CA SER A 35 22.47 -3.31 22.81
C SER A 35 21.59 -3.05 24.02
N GLU A 36 21.40 -1.77 24.36
CA GLU A 36 20.54 -1.34 25.45
C GLU A 36 19.86 -0.02 25.09
N ASN A 37 18.53 0.02 25.14
CA ASN A 37 17.72 1.23 24.93
C ASN A 37 18.05 2.02 23.65
N GLY A 38 18.34 1.32 22.54
CA GLY A 38 18.69 1.94 21.25
C GLY A 38 20.14 2.41 21.15
N ASN A 39 20.97 2.15 22.17
CA ASN A 39 22.41 2.29 22.09
C ASN A 39 23.04 0.93 21.78
N ILE A 40 23.81 0.86 20.71
CA ILE A 40 24.57 -0.32 20.33
C ILE A 40 26.05 0.00 20.51
N ALA A 41 26.79 -0.84 21.21
CA ALA A 41 28.25 -0.78 21.26
C ALA A 41 28.82 -2.06 20.66
N LEU A 42 29.74 -1.90 19.72
CA LEU A 42 30.49 -2.97 19.07
C LEU A 42 31.94 -2.87 19.53
N TRP A 43 32.55 -4.01 19.88
CA TRP A 43 34.00 -4.13 20.07
C TRP A 43 34.60 -4.94 18.93
N LEU A 44 35.50 -4.30 18.18
CA LEU A 44 36.18 -4.92 17.06
C LEU A 44 37.34 -5.82 17.54
N ALA A 45 37.89 -6.61 16.63
CA ALA A 45 38.98 -7.54 16.94
C ALA A 45 40.28 -6.88 17.46
N ASP A 46 40.43 -5.58 17.27
CA ASP A 46 41.57 -4.74 17.69
C ASP A 46 41.30 -3.96 18.99
N ASP A 47 40.28 -4.38 19.76
CA ASP A 47 39.80 -3.75 21.00
C ASP A 47 39.20 -2.34 20.85
N SER A 48 39.13 -1.81 19.63
CA SER A 48 38.47 -0.54 19.37
C SER A 48 36.95 -0.67 19.38
N SER A 49 36.25 0.42 19.69
CA SER A 49 34.78 0.42 19.79
C SER A 49 34.09 1.30 18.75
N ILE A 50 32.91 0.86 18.30
CA ILE A 50 31.96 1.66 17.52
C ILE A 50 30.66 1.77 18.32
N THR A 51 30.14 2.98 18.47
CA THR A 51 28.87 3.21 19.16
C THR A 51 27.82 3.78 18.21
N PHE A 52 26.61 3.24 18.26
CA PHE A 52 25.42 3.72 17.55
C PHE A 52 24.38 4.17 18.56
N ASN A 53 23.91 5.41 18.48
CA ASN A 53 22.85 5.94 19.32
C ASN A 53 21.62 6.22 18.46
N ILE A 54 20.65 5.31 18.49
CA ILE A 54 19.44 5.38 17.66
C ILE A 54 18.38 6.20 18.39
N SER A 55 17.96 7.29 17.76
CA SER A 55 16.87 8.14 18.23
C SER A 55 15.76 8.16 17.19
N HIS A 56 14.58 7.68 17.57
CA HIS A 56 13.41 7.59 16.69
C HIS A 56 12.25 8.46 17.22
N GLN A 57 11.44 8.99 16.31
CA GLN A 57 10.33 9.89 16.62
C GLN A 57 9.34 9.32 17.65
N GLN A 58 9.11 7.99 17.65
CA GLN A 58 8.21 7.34 18.62
C GLN A 58 8.69 7.51 20.07
N ASN A 59 10.02 7.51 20.30
CA ASN A 59 10.60 7.55 21.64
C ASN A 59 11.13 8.93 22.02
N LYS A 60 11.54 9.73 21.02
CA LYS A 60 12.14 11.07 21.21
C LYS A 60 11.58 12.09 20.20
N PRO A 61 10.26 12.37 20.20
CA PRO A 61 9.61 13.21 19.18
C PRO A 61 10.19 14.63 19.13
N ASP A 62 10.38 15.27 20.29
CA ASP A 62 10.86 16.65 20.38
C ASP A 62 12.31 16.79 19.88
N PHE A 63 13.15 15.80 20.19
CA PHE A 63 14.53 15.76 19.70
C PHE A 63 14.54 15.70 18.17
N ILE A 64 13.77 14.80 17.57
CA ILE A 64 13.73 14.63 16.11
C ILE A 64 13.20 15.90 15.44
N ALA A 65 12.10 16.47 15.94
CA ALA A 65 11.51 17.68 15.38
C ALA A 65 12.48 18.88 15.45
N SER A 66 13.16 19.07 16.59
CA SER A 66 14.15 20.13 16.75
C SER A 66 15.37 19.92 15.84
N HIS A 67 15.86 18.69 15.76
CA HIS A 67 17.06 18.34 15.03
C HIS A 67 16.88 18.48 13.51
N THR A 68 15.77 17.97 12.95
CA THR A 68 15.48 18.10 11.51
C THR A 68 15.16 19.53 11.11
N ALA A 69 14.44 20.29 11.93
CA ALA A 69 14.20 21.71 11.70
C ALA A 69 15.52 22.51 11.70
N GLY A 70 16.39 22.25 12.68
CA GLY A 70 17.72 22.87 12.74
C GLY A 70 18.57 22.56 11.52
N MET A 71 18.64 21.29 11.12
CA MET A 71 19.38 20.86 9.92
C MET A 71 18.80 21.47 8.64
N ALA A 72 17.48 21.47 8.46
CA ALA A 72 16.84 22.06 7.29
C ALA A 72 17.13 23.57 7.22
N ASN A 73 17.04 24.29 8.34
CA ASN A 73 17.38 25.71 8.39
C ASN A 73 18.85 25.96 8.04
N TYR A 74 19.77 25.13 8.54
CA TYR A 74 21.19 25.23 8.22
C TYR A 74 21.45 25.08 6.72
N PHE A 75 20.98 24.00 6.08
CA PHE A 75 21.16 23.76 4.64
C PHE A 75 20.34 24.72 3.76
N SER A 76 19.28 25.35 4.30
CA SER A 76 18.55 26.39 3.56
C SER A 76 19.40 27.62 3.27
N SER A 77 20.49 27.84 4.02
CA SER A 77 21.40 28.96 3.79
C SER A 77 22.39 28.72 2.64
N ALA A 78 22.55 27.48 2.16
CA ALA A 78 23.50 27.16 1.09
C ALA A 78 23.11 27.84 -0.24
N GLU A 79 24.02 28.60 -0.83
CA GLU A 79 23.84 29.17 -2.16
C GLU A 79 24.17 28.13 -3.23
N THR A 80 23.25 27.89 -4.17
CA THR A 80 23.44 26.90 -5.24
C THR A 80 22.59 27.26 -6.45
N PRO A 81 23.06 26.97 -7.68
CA PRO A 81 22.22 27.04 -8.87
C PRO A 81 21.17 25.90 -8.93
N LEU A 82 21.31 24.85 -8.12
CA LEU A 82 20.44 23.67 -8.12
C LEU A 82 19.21 23.86 -7.20
N ALA A 83 18.38 24.86 -7.46
CA ALA A 83 17.29 25.26 -6.58
C ALA A 83 16.25 24.14 -6.33
N GLU A 84 15.84 23.41 -7.37
CA GLU A 84 14.85 22.33 -7.27
C GLU A 84 15.38 21.12 -6.49
N LEU A 85 16.64 20.77 -6.71
CA LEU A 85 17.35 19.74 -5.94
C LEU A 85 17.38 20.14 -4.45
N LYS A 86 17.83 21.37 -4.15
CA LYS A 86 17.91 21.89 -2.78
C LYS A 86 16.55 21.83 -2.08
N GLU A 87 15.48 22.26 -2.74
CA GLU A 87 14.11 22.15 -2.20
C GLU A 87 13.73 20.70 -1.89
N SER A 88 14.07 19.76 -2.78
CA SER A 88 13.80 18.33 -2.56
C SER A 88 14.62 17.74 -1.41
N VAL A 89 15.88 18.15 -1.26
CA VAL A 89 16.73 17.78 -0.12
C VAL A 89 16.16 18.34 1.19
N LEU A 90 15.73 19.61 1.21
CA LEU A 90 15.11 20.20 2.39
C LEU A 90 13.80 19.49 2.78
N LYS A 91 12.99 19.07 1.79
CA LYS A 91 11.81 18.22 2.04
C LYS A 91 12.21 16.90 2.67
N GLN A 92 13.21 16.21 2.13
CA GLN A 92 13.72 14.96 2.70
C GLN A 92 14.21 15.12 4.15
N ILE A 93 14.99 16.18 4.44
CA ILE A 93 15.50 16.46 5.79
C ILE A 93 14.34 16.59 6.78
N ARG A 94 13.28 17.30 6.40
CA ARG A 94 12.08 17.48 7.23
C ARG A 94 11.28 16.19 7.44
N LEU A 95 11.45 15.19 6.57
CA LEU A 95 10.79 13.90 6.68
C LEU A 95 11.53 12.89 7.57
N PHE A 96 12.82 13.11 7.85
CA PHE A 96 13.58 12.20 8.71
C PHE A 96 12.90 12.00 10.06
N ASN A 97 12.65 10.74 10.40
CA ASN A 97 12.03 10.37 11.67
C ASN A 97 12.97 9.55 12.57
N CYS A 98 14.14 9.18 12.06
CA CYS A 98 15.17 8.45 12.78
C CYS A 98 16.55 9.07 12.53
N VAL A 99 17.29 9.30 13.62
CA VAL A 99 18.64 9.84 13.62
C VAL A 99 19.51 8.88 14.42
N THR A 100 20.57 8.37 13.80
CA THR A 100 21.54 7.48 14.47
C THR A 100 22.90 8.16 14.51
N GLY A 101 23.34 8.56 15.70
CA GLY A 101 24.69 9.07 15.92
C GLY A 101 25.68 7.91 15.96
N ILE A 102 26.76 7.99 15.17
CA ILE A 102 27.75 6.92 15.01
C ILE A 102 29.12 7.50 15.37
N THR A 103 29.78 6.90 16.36
CA THR A 103 31.11 7.33 16.81
C THR A 103 32.08 6.16 16.80
N PHE A 104 33.27 6.37 16.26
CA PHE A 104 34.35 5.38 16.25
C PHE A 104 35.71 6.06 16.25
N GLU A 105 36.74 5.30 16.59
CA GLU A 105 38.13 5.77 16.65
C GLU A 105 38.79 5.72 15.27
N ILE A 106 39.44 6.81 14.90
CA ILE A 106 40.31 6.91 13.73
C ILE A 106 41.75 6.67 14.22
N ASP A 107 42.42 5.75 13.55
CA ASP A 107 43.83 5.44 13.71
C ASP A 107 44.58 5.58 12.37
N GLU A 108 45.88 5.29 12.37
CA GLU A 108 46.72 5.39 11.17
C GLU A 108 46.38 4.31 10.11
N ASN A 109 45.48 3.37 10.43
CA ASN A 109 45.08 2.30 9.53
C ASN A 109 43.92 2.76 8.63
N GLU A 110 44.27 3.28 7.46
CA GLU A 110 43.29 3.71 6.45
C GLU A 110 42.36 2.57 6.00
N ASP A 111 42.87 1.34 5.86
CA ASP A 111 42.07 0.18 5.42
C ASP A 111 40.96 -0.14 6.43
N ARG A 112 41.28 -0.07 7.73
CA ARG A 112 40.31 -0.25 8.81
C ARG A 112 39.22 0.83 8.77
N THR A 113 39.62 2.08 8.64
CA THR A 113 38.68 3.21 8.56
C THR A 113 37.78 3.06 7.34
N ASN A 114 38.34 2.78 6.17
CA ASN A 114 37.60 2.54 4.93
C ASN A 114 36.62 1.37 5.08
N TYR A 115 37.02 0.29 5.75
CA TYR A 115 36.14 -0.83 6.03
C TYR A 115 34.92 -0.41 6.87
N ILE A 116 35.12 0.33 7.97
CA ILE A 116 34.03 0.81 8.82
C ILE A 116 33.07 1.67 7.98
N ILE A 117 33.60 2.64 7.23
CA ILE A 117 32.81 3.52 6.35
C ILE A 117 31.99 2.71 5.34
N ASN A 118 32.61 1.73 4.67
CA ASN A 118 31.92 0.87 3.70
C ASN A 118 30.77 0.09 4.36
N ARG A 119 30.94 -0.38 5.59
CA ARG A 119 29.84 -1.02 6.35
C ARG A 119 28.74 -0.03 6.72
N LEU A 120 29.06 1.23 7.03
CA LEU A 120 28.05 2.25 7.27
C LEU A 120 27.21 2.54 6.01
N PHE A 121 27.83 2.59 4.83
CA PHE A 121 27.09 2.69 3.57
C PHE A 121 26.23 1.46 3.29
N ALA A 122 26.71 0.25 3.61
CA ALA A 122 25.89 -0.96 3.51
C ALA A 122 24.66 -0.91 4.43
N ILE A 123 24.82 -0.43 5.68
CA ILE A 123 23.68 -0.21 6.59
C ILE A 123 22.74 0.84 6.01
N ALA A 124 23.26 1.98 5.53
CA ALA A 124 22.44 3.01 4.90
C ALA A 124 21.64 2.45 3.71
N ASN A 125 22.22 1.53 2.94
CA ASN A 125 21.52 0.85 1.86
C ASN A 125 20.35 -0.03 2.35
N ASP A 126 20.52 -0.77 3.45
CA ASP A 126 19.50 -1.65 4.02
C ASP A 126 18.27 -0.90 4.58
N VAL A 127 18.44 0.39 4.90
CA VAL A 127 17.40 1.23 5.50
C VAL A 127 17.12 2.51 4.72
N ASN A 128 17.45 2.57 3.42
CA ASN A 128 17.24 3.74 2.57
C ASN A 128 17.70 5.07 3.23
N GLY A 129 18.85 5.02 3.90
CA GLY A 129 19.37 6.10 4.73
C GLY A 129 20.41 6.98 4.04
N PHE A 130 20.76 8.07 4.73
CA PHE A 130 21.72 9.09 4.30
C PHE A 130 22.77 9.30 5.38
N LEU A 131 24.03 9.43 4.99
CA LEU A 131 25.14 9.66 5.92
C LEU A 131 25.56 11.14 5.88
N LEU A 132 25.53 11.80 7.03
CA LEU A 132 26.09 13.14 7.22
C LEU A 132 27.49 13.02 7.82
N TYR A 133 28.46 13.58 7.12
CA TYR A 133 29.84 13.68 7.57
C TYR A 133 30.06 14.96 8.41
N PRO A 134 31.10 15.01 9.27
CA PRO A 134 31.49 16.21 10.01
C PRO A 134 31.74 17.44 9.13
N SER A 135 32.13 17.22 7.87
CA SER A 135 32.31 18.26 6.84
C SER A 135 31.01 18.90 6.36
N MET A 136 29.85 18.52 6.94
CA MET A 136 28.51 18.98 6.56
C MET A 136 28.13 18.62 5.12
N GLN A 137 28.51 17.41 4.72
CA GLN A 137 28.17 16.79 3.45
C GLN A 137 27.23 15.60 3.71
N ILE A 138 26.13 15.55 2.97
CA ILE A 138 25.15 14.46 3.02
C ILE A 138 25.42 13.53 1.84
N TYR A 139 25.58 12.25 2.11
CA TYR A 139 25.79 11.21 1.11
C TYR A 139 24.60 10.27 1.02
N THR A 140 24.28 9.84 -0.20
CA THR A 140 23.29 8.77 -0.45
C THR A 140 23.86 7.40 -0.09
N ARG A 141 23.01 6.38 0.00
CA ARG A 141 23.43 4.99 0.23
C ARG A 141 24.39 4.44 -0.83
N GLU A 142 24.40 5.00 -2.04
CA GLU A 142 25.32 4.67 -3.12
C GLU A 142 26.67 5.39 -3.04
N GLY A 143 26.89 6.23 -2.02
CA GLY A 143 28.14 6.98 -1.83
C GLY A 143 28.24 8.28 -2.63
N LYS A 144 27.15 8.74 -3.25
CA LYS A 144 27.12 10.02 -3.97
C LYS A 144 26.82 11.18 -3.03
N LEU A 145 27.48 12.32 -3.23
CA LEU A 145 27.19 13.58 -2.55
C LEU A 145 25.81 14.07 -2.97
N LEU A 146 24.84 13.96 -2.05
CA LEU A 146 23.50 14.50 -2.23
C LEU A 146 23.51 16.01 -2.16
N PHE A 147 24.12 16.57 -1.11
CA PHE A 147 24.18 18.01 -0.91
C PHE A 147 25.22 18.39 0.16
N SER A 148 25.78 19.59 0.03
CA SER A 148 26.71 20.17 0.99
C SER A 148 26.30 21.60 1.37
N ILE A 149 26.85 22.11 2.47
CA ILE A 149 26.59 23.50 2.88
C ILE A 149 27.16 24.55 1.90
N THR A 150 28.16 24.19 1.11
CA THR A 150 28.71 25.03 0.03
C THR A 150 27.86 25.00 -1.24
N GLY A 151 26.76 24.23 -1.26
CA GLY A 151 25.83 24.16 -2.38
C GLY A 151 26.20 23.16 -3.49
N GLU A 152 27.21 22.33 -3.25
CA GLU A 152 27.68 21.28 -4.17
C GLU A 152 26.84 20.01 -4.07
N SER A 153 26.67 19.32 -5.19
CA SER A 153 25.97 18.03 -5.33
C SER A 153 26.51 17.27 -6.54
N GLU A 154 26.55 15.94 -6.46
CA GLU A 154 26.80 15.04 -7.60
C GLU A 154 25.50 14.64 -8.32
N LEU A 155 24.34 15.01 -7.78
CA LEU A 155 23.02 14.78 -8.37
C LEU A 155 22.47 16.08 -8.97
N THR A 156 21.76 15.96 -10.09
CA THR A 156 20.99 17.06 -10.70
C THR A 156 19.53 17.07 -10.26
N GLU A 157 18.99 15.90 -9.93
CA GLU A 157 17.61 15.70 -9.49
C GLU A 157 17.58 14.75 -8.30
N PHE A 158 16.59 14.93 -7.43
CA PHE A 158 16.37 14.09 -6.27
C PHE A 158 14.90 14.08 -5.89
N ILE A 159 14.36 12.89 -5.66
CA ILE A 159 13.00 12.68 -5.17
C ILE A 159 13.11 12.14 -3.75
N PRO A 160 12.44 12.74 -2.75
CA PRO A 160 12.45 12.22 -1.39
C PRO A 160 12.01 10.76 -1.33
N ILE A 161 12.70 9.98 -0.49
CA ILE A 161 12.48 8.56 -0.28
C ILE A 161 12.17 8.25 1.19
N ALA A 162 11.50 7.12 1.40
CA ALA A 162 11.28 6.52 2.70
C ALA A 162 11.42 5.00 2.60
N ASN A 163 11.46 4.32 3.74
CA ASN A 163 11.29 2.89 3.77
C ASN A 163 9.81 2.53 3.63
N ASN A 164 9.51 1.41 2.95
CA ASN A 164 8.13 0.95 2.76
C ASN A 164 7.41 0.69 4.09
N ASP A 165 8.13 0.22 5.12
CA ASP A 165 7.60 -0.03 6.46
C ASP A 165 7.10 1.23 7.17
N TYR A 166 7.48 2.43 6.70
CA TYR A 166 6.97 3.69 7.22
C TYR A 166 5.47 3.87 6.99
N LEU A 167 4.95 3.34 5.87
CA LEU A 167 3.51 3.36 5.59
C LEU A 167 2.74 2.45 6.55
N ASP A 168 3.36 1.35 6.96
CA ASP A 168 2.77 0.35 7.86
C ASP A 168 2.99 0.66 9.35
N ARG A 169 3.66 1.77 9.71
CA ARG A 169 4.04 2.07 11.11
C ARG A 169 2.88 2.16 12.10
N ASN A 170 1.67 2.42 11.60
CA ASN A 170 0.44 2.53 12.39
C ASN A 170 -0.49 1.32 12.18
N ARG A 171 -0.12 0.36 11.33
CA ARG A 171 -0.92 -0.84 11.11
C ARG A 171 -0.71 -1.80 12.27
N HIS A 172 -1.79 -2.46 12.68
CA HIS A 172 -1.70 -3.53 13.66
C HIS A 172 -0.79 -4.66 13.13
N THR A 173 -0.24 -5.48 14.04
CA THR A 173 0.63 -6.60 13.65
C THR A 173 -0.22 -7.75 13.10
N GLU A 174 0.24 -8.41 12.04
CA GLU A 174 -0.45 -9.56 11.46
C GLU A 174 -0.49 -10.69 12.50
N ALA A 175 -1.67 -11.27 12.70
CA ALA A 175 -1.79 -12.50 13.47
C ALA A 175 -1.32 -13.70 12.62
N SER A 176 -1.14 -14.86 13.26
CA SER A 176 -0.74 -16.08 12.54
C SER A 176 -1.71 -16.44 11.41
N ALA A 177 -3.01 -16.22 11.62
CA ALA A 177 -4.04 -16.48 10.61
C ALA A 177 -3.89 -15.58 9.35
N ASP A 178 -3.51 -14.31 9.53
CA ASP A 178 -3.27 -13.39 8.42
C ASP A 178 -2.02 -13.79 7.63
N VAL A 179 -0.94 -14.16 8.33
CA VAL A 179 0.29 -14.67 7.68
C VAL A 179 0.01 -15.94 6.90
N GLU A 180 -0.73 -16.89 7.48
CA GLU A 180 -1.13 -18.11 6.80
C GLU A 180 -2.00 -17.83 5.58
N ARG A 181 -2.94 -16.87 5.66
CA ARG A 181 -3.75 -16.42 4.53
C ARG A 181 -2.88 -15.89 3.39
N ARG A 182 -1.98 -14.95 3.70
CA ARG A 182 -1.00 -14.42 2.72
C ARG A 182 -0.23 -15.56 2.04
N LEU A 183 0.26 -16.52 2.81
CA LEU A 183 1.02 -17.65 2.26
C LEU A 183 0.17 -18.53 1.34
N ARG A 184 -1.11 -18.79 1.67
CA ARG A 184 -2.05 -19.49 0.78
C ARG A 184 -2.25 -18.73 -0.54
N SER A 185 -2.36 -17.41 -0.50
CA SER A 185 -2.48 -16.58 -1.71
C SER A 185 -1.20 -16.61 -2.55
N ILE A 186 -0.02 -16.52 -1.91
CA ILE A 186 1.28 -16.60 -2.61
C ILE A 186 1.43 -17.92 -3.36
N VAL A 187 1.09 -19.06 -2.73
CA VAL A 187 1.13 -20.37 -3.40
C VAL A 187 0.26 -20.41 -4.67
N GLN A 188 -0.90 -19.74 -4.65
CA GLN A 188 -1.76 -19.66 -5.83
C GLN A 188 -1.18 -18.77 -6.94
N LEU A 189 -0.50 -17.68 -6.57
CA LEU A 189 0.18 -16.79 -7.52
C LEU A 189 1.37 -17.50 -8.19
N GLU A 190 2.18 -18.20 -7.40
CA GLU A 190 3.30 -19.02 -7.89
C GLU A 190 2.83 -20.07 -8.89
N ALA A 191 1.75 -20.80 -8.56
CA ALA A 191 1.18 -21.82 -9.45
C ALA A 191 0.73 -21.26 -10.81
N LYS A 192 0.45 -19.95 -10.90
CA LYS A 192 0.03 -19.25 -12.11
C LYS A 192 1.13 -18.38 -12.73
N ASN A 193 2.34 -18.41 -12.18
CA ASN A 193 3.47 -17.55 -12.58
C ASN A 193 3.13 -16.04 -12.52
N ILE A 194 2.35 -15.63 -11.52
CA ILE A 194 2.00 -14.22 -11.30
C ILE A 194 3.03 -13.61 -10.33
N PRO A 195 3.70 -12.50 -10.69
CA PRO A 195 4.61 -11.80 -9.78
C PRO A 195 3.89 -11.33 -8.51
N TYR A 196 4.60 -11.35 -7.39
CA TYR A 196 4.09 -10.85 -6.10
C TYR A 196 5.21 -10.22 -5.28
N LEU A 197 4.84 -9.37 -4.33
CA LEU A 197 5.76 -8.83 -3.33
C LEU A 197 5.65 -9.66 -2.04
N GLU A 198 6.72 -10.41 -1.70
CA GLU A 198 6.73 -11.36 -0.58
C GLU A 198 6.33 -10.74 0.77
N HIS A 199 6.73 -9.48 0.97
CA HIS A 199 6.52 -8.72 2.19
C HIS A 199 5.25 -7.85 2.15
N LEU A 200 4.42 -7.96 1.11
CA LEU A 200 3.13 -7.28 1.05
C LEU A 200 2.18 -7.89 2.08
N ARG A 201 1.86 -7.09 3.10
CA ARG A 201 0.95 -7.45 4.20
C ARG A 201 -0.48 -7.63 3.67
N CYS A 202 -1.30 -8.40 4.38
CA CYS A 202 -2.74 -8.41 4.12
C CYS A 202 -3.31 -6.99 4.20
N GLU A 203 -4.23 -6.67 3.30
CA GLU A 203 -4.85 -5.34 3.28
C GLU A 203 -5.70 -5.06 4.52
N ALA A 204 -6.50 -6.06 4.93
CA ALA A 204 -7.28 -6.06 6.16
C ALA A 204 -6.88 -7.26 7.03
N LEU A 205 -6.66 -7.03 8.32
CA LEU A 205 -6.37 -8.09 9.29
C LEU A 205 -7.67 -8.67 9.86
N GLU A 206 -7.69 -9.95 10.24
CA GLU A 206 -8.88 -10.56 10.86
C GLU A 206 -9.39 -9.77 12.09
N SER A 207 -8.50 -9.12 12.84
CA SER A 207 -8.86 -8.29 14.00
C SER A 207 -9.51 -6.95 13.66
N GLU A 208 -9.32 -6.45 12.44
CA GLU A 208 -9.79 -5.15 11.97
C GLU A 208 -11.05 -5.28 11.10
N VAL A 209 -11.36 -6.50 10.65
CA VAL A 209 -12.42 -6.76 9.68
C VAL A 209 -13.79 -6.58 10.31
N HIS A 210 -14.60 -5.75 9.65
CA HIS A 210 -16.02 -5.55 9.96
C HIS A 210 -16.83 -5.97 8.75
N LEU A 211 -17.15 -7.27 8.68
CA LEU A 211 -17.91 -7.81 7.56
C LEU A 211 -19.28 -7.18 7.46
N LYS A 212 -19.60 -6.70 6.26
CA LYS A 212 -20.97 -6.32 5.89
C LYS A 212 -21.87 -7.52 6.07
N ASN A 213 -23.08 -7.28 6.57
CA ASN A 213 -24.00 -8.37 6.80
C ASN A 213 -24.61 -8.83 5.47
N ARG A 214 -25.21 -10.03 5.48
CA ARG A 214 -25.72 -10.65 4.25
C ARG A 214 -26.83 -9.85 3.57
N GLU A 215 -27.72 -9.23 4.34
CA GLU A 215 -28.80 -8.41 3.81
C GLU A 215 -28.23 -7.17 3.12
N GLU A 216 -27.31 -6.46 3.79
CA GLU A 216 -26.59 -5.31 3.21
C GLU A 216 -25.88 -5.66 1.90
N MET A 217 -25.21 -6.83 1.85
CA MET A 217 -24.53 -7.29 0.63
C MET A 217 -25.50 -7.50 -0.54
N VAL A 218 -26.67 -8.10 -0.29
CA VAL A 218 -27.67 -8.35 -1.35
C VAL A 218 -28.39 -7.07 -1.77
N GLU A 219 -28.73 -6.18 -0.84
CA GLU A 219 -29.29 -4.86 -1.13
C GLU A 219 -28.35 -4.04 -2.01
N ARG A 220 -27.06 -4.01 -1.64
CA ARG A 220 -26.03 -3.34 -2.42
C ARG A 220 -25.85 -3.98 -3.79
N ALA A 221 -25.83 -5.31 -3.88
CA ALA A 221 -25.75 -6.03 -5.16
C ALA A 221 -26.91 -5.67 -6.09
N ALA A 222 -28.13 -5.55 -5.56
CA ALA A 222 -29.30 -5.16 -6.33
C ALA A 222 -29.21 -3.72 -6.86
N ALA A 223 -28.73 -2.79 -6.03
CA ALA A 223 -28.49 -1.40 -6.44
C ALA A 223 -27.43 -1.31 -7.55
N LEU A 224 -26.29 -1.99 -7.38
CA LEU A 224 -25.22 -2.04 -8.38
C LEU A 224 -25.68 -2.65 -9.70
N PHE A 225 -26.45 -3.74 -9.64
CA PHE A 225 -27.03 -4.36 -10.82
C PHE A 225 -27.98 -3.39 -11.55
N ALA A 226 -28.87 -2.72 -10.82
CA ALA A 226 -29.82 -1.76 -11.41
C ALA A 226 -29.11 -0.61 -12.12
N VAL A 227 -28.06 -0.07 -11.51
CA VAL A 227 -27.24 1.00 -12.10
C VAL A 227 -26.45 0.50 -13.32
N ALA A 228 -25.87 -0.70 -13.26
CA ALA A 228 -25.15 -1.30 -14.38
C ALA A 228 -26.07 -1.58 -15.57
N VAL A 229 -27.29 -2.10 -15.35
CA VAL A 229 -28.32 -2.29 -16.39
C VAL A 229 -28.70 -0.96 -17.03
N TYR A 230 -28.88 0.10 -16.22
CA TYR A 230 -29.14 1.43 -16.75
C TYR A 230 -28.01 1.86 -17.69
N SER A 231 -26.75 1.74 -17.25
CA SER A 231 -25.57 2.10 -18.06
C SER A 231 -25.45 1.28 -19.35
N GLU A 232 -25.71 -0.04 -19.28
CA GLU A 232 -25.69 -0.92 -20.44
C GLU A 232 -26.68 -0.47 -21.52
N VAL A 233 -27.90 -0.11 -21.12
CA VAL A 233 -28.92 0.38 -22.07
C VAL A 233 -28.51 1.72 -22.68
N ILE A 234 -27.97 2.65 -21.89
CA ILE A 234 -27.47 3.94 -22.40
C ILE A 234 -26.30 3.76 -23.37
N LEU A 235 -25.42 2.79 -23.13
CA LEU A 235 -24.27 2.49 -23.99
C LEU A 235 -24.59 1.69 -25.26
N SER A 236 -25.79 1.10 -25.33
CA SER A 236 -26.22 0.29 -26.48
C SER A 236 -26.40 1.13 -27.75
N GLU A 237 -26.40 0.46 -28.92
CA GLU A 237 -26.64 1.13 -30.21
C GLU A 237 -28.02 1.82 -30.26
N ASP A 238 -29.02 1.22 -29.62
CA ASP A 238 -30.38 1.75 -29.44
C ASP A 238 -30.50 2.52 -28.12
N SER A 239 -29.55 3.42 -27.86
CA SER A 239 -29.51 4.23 -26.63
C SER A 239 -30.85 4.93 -26.36
N ASP A 240 -31.48 4.55 -25.24
CA ASP A 240 -32.80 5.05 -24.86
C ASP A 240 -32.87 5.17 -23.33
N ARG A 241 -32.93 6.42 -22.86
CA ARG A 241 -33.00 6.73 -21.43
C ARG A 241 -34.32 6.33 -20.79
N GLU A 242 -35.44 6.43 -21.50
CA GLU A 242 -36.73 5.99 -20.96
C GLU A 242 -36.73 4.48 -20.76
N LYS A 243 -36.15 3.73 -21.70
CA LYS A 243 -35.93 2.29 -21.57
C LYS A 243 -34.96 1.94 -20.43
N ALA A 244 -33.87 2.69 -20.28
CA ALA A 244 -32.93 2.50 -19.18
C ALA A 244 -33.61 2.72 -17.81
N LEU A 245 -34.37 3.81 -17.67
CA LEU A 245 -35.17 4.10 -16.48
C LEU A 245 -36.27 3.07 -16.24
N PHE A 246 -36.86 2.50 -17.29
CA PHE A 246 -37.85 1.44 -17.14
C PHE A 246 -37.26 0.22 -16.43
N TYR A 247 -36.08 -0.26 -16.85
CA TYR A 247 -35.41 -1.38 -16.17
C TYR A 247 -34.96 -1.02 -14.75
N PHE A 248 -34.43 0.18 -14.56
CA PHE A 248 -34.06 0.67 -13.24
C PHE A 248 -35.25 0.70 -12.27
N ASN A 249 -36.38 1.28 -12.68
CA ASN A 249 -37.58 1.33 -11.84
C ASN A 249 -38.18 -0.06 -11.60
N LYS A 250 -38.06 -0.99 -12.55
CA LYS A 250 -38.47 -2.38 -12.32
C LYS A 250 -37.62 -3.06 -11.23
N MET A 251 -36.32 -2.77 -11.17
CA MET A 251 -35.48 -3.24 -10.07
C MET A 251 -35.90 -2.61 -8.74
N ASP A 252 -36.26 -1.33 -8.74
CA ASP A 252 -36.80 -0.64 -7.56
C ASP A 252 -38.10 -1.26 -7.06
N ASP A 253 -39.03 -1.60 -7.94
CA ASP A 253 -40.28 -2.27 -7.57
C ASP A 253 -40.04 -3.66 -6.94
N LEU A 254 -39.00 -4.37 -7.36
CA LEU A 254 -38.67 -5.71 -6.87
C LEU A 254 -37.83 -5.70 -5.59
N TYR A 255 -36.86 -4.80 -5.49
CA TYR A 255 -35.80 -4.83 -4.48
C TYR A 255 -35.68 -3.55 -3.65
N GLY A 256 -36.43 -2.50 -3.96
CA GLY A 256 -36.35 -1.21 -3.27
C GLY A 256 -35.02 -0.47 -3.49
N VAL A 257 -34.38 -0.66 -4.65
CA VAL A 257 -33.00 -0.23 -4.90
C VAL A 257 -32.76 1.28 -4.69
N LYS A 258 -33.78 2.15 -4.86
CA LYS A 258 -33.63 3.59 -4.60
C LYS A 258 -33.23 3.90 -3.16
N ALA A 259 -33.61 3.07 -2.19
CA ALA A 259 -33.23 3.26 -0.79
C ALA A 259 -31.77 2.92 -0.50
N HIS A 260 -31.09 2.24 -1.44
CA HIS A 260 -29.72 1.71 -1.27
C HIS A 260 -28.72 2.28 -2.29
N LEU A 261 -29.12 3.31 -3.04
CA LEU A 261 -28.21 4.05 -3.90
C LEU A 261 -27.26 4.89 -3.06
N THR A 262 -26.02 5.00 -3.54
CA THR A 262 -25.10 6.01 -3.01
C THR A 262 -25.42 7.39 -3.57
N GLU A 263 -24.80 8.44 -3.01
CA GLU A 263 -24.96 9.79 -3.53
C GLU A 263 -24.51 9.89 -4.99
N LYS A 264 -23.38 9.27 -5.36
CA LYS A 264 -22.88 9.26 -6.74
C LYS A 264 -23.83 8.52 -7.69
N GLU A 265 -24.42 7.42 -7.26
CA GLU A 265 -25.37 6.66 -8.07
C GLU A 265 -26.70 7.38 -8.26
N ALA A 266 -27.23 7.96 -7.19
CA ALA A 266 -28.42 8.77 -7.27
C ALA A 266 -28.21 9.98 -8.19
N ALA A 267 -27.05 10.65 -8.10
CA ALA A 267 -26.70 11.72 -9.03
C ALA A 267 -26.64 11.23 -10.49
N TYR A 268 -26.00 10.09 -10.73
CA TYR A 268 -25.87 9.49 -12.06
C TYR A 268 -27.23 9.13 -12.70
N ILE A 269 -28.12 8.46 -11.97
CA ILE A 269 -29.45 8.08 -12.49
C ILE A 269 -30.31 9.31 -12.78
N ASN A 270 -30.15 10.38 -11.99
CA ASN A 270 -30.88 11.63 -12.18
C ASN A 270 -30.29 12.54 -13.26
N ASP A 271 -29.09 12.25 -13.75
CA ASP A 271 -28.48 12.97 -14.87
C ASP A 271 -29.30 12.72 -16.16
N PRO A 272 -29.84 13.77 -16.80
CA PRO A 272 -30.55 13.62 -18.06
C PRO A 272 -29.63 13.24 -19.23
N GLU A 273 -28.35 13.57 -19.16
CA GLU A 273 -27.38 13.38 -20.25
C GLU A 273 -26.02 12.95 -19.68
N PRO A 274 -25.93 11.75 -19.08
CA PRO A 274 -24.71 11.30 -18.45
C PRO A 274 -23.57 11.15 -19.46
N GLU A 275 -22.37 11.57 -19.08
CA GLU A 275 -21.19 11.41 -19.92
C GLU A 275 -20.93 9.92 -20.25
N LYS A 276 -20.47 9.66 -21.48
CA LYS A 276 -20.18 8.29 -21.93
C LYS A 276 -19.19 7.57 -21.01
N GLN A 277 -18.16 8.28 -20.54
CA GLN A 277 -17.16 7.70 -19.64
C GLN A 277 -17.77 7.30 -18.29
N THR A 278 -18.69 8.10 -17.76
CA THR A 278 -19.45 7.78 -16.55
C THR A 278 -20.31 6.54 -16.76
N CYS A 279 -20.97 6.41 -17.91
CA CYS A 279 -21.73 5.20 -18.24
C CYS A 279 -20.82 3.96 -18.32
N ILE A 280 -19.64 4.09 -18.93
CA ILE A 280 -18.65 3.01 -18.94
C ILE A 280 -18.25 2.64 -17.52
N GLN A 281 -17.97 3.61 -16.65
CA GLN A 281 -17.63 3.32 -15.25
C GLN A 281 -18.74 2.55 -14.52
N PHE A 282 -20.00 2.94 -14.71
CA PHE A 282 -21.11 2.32 -13.99
C PHE A 282 -21.51 0.95 -14.56
N VAL A 283 -21.24 0.64 -15.84
CA VAL A 283 -21.48 -0.71 -16.38
C VAL A 283 -20.56 -1.77 -15.74
N TRP A 284 -19.36 -1.37 -15.33
CA TRP A 284 -18.42 -2.25 -14.62
C TRP A 284 -18.92 -2.71 -13.25
N ARG A 285 -19.97 -2.08 -12.70
CA ARG A 285 -20.59 -2.49 -11.42
C ARG A 285 -21.22 -3.88 -11.46
N TYR A 286 -21.36 -4.50 -12.63
CA TYR A 286 -21.65 -5.93 -12.73
C TYR A 286 -20.61 -6.80 -12.03
N GLU A 287 -19.32 -6.47 -12.10
CA GLU A 287 -18.26 -7.23 -11.42
C GLU A 287 -18.42 -7.16 -9.90
N CYS A 288 -18.63 -5.94 -9.38
CA CYS A 288 -18.89 -5.72 -7.97
C CYS A 288 -20.14 -6.48 -7.49
N CYS A 289 -21.21 -6.46 -8.30
CA CYS A 289 -22.45 -7.18 -8.02
C CYS A 289 -22.19 -8.69 -7.86
N GLY A 290 -21.41 -9.28 -8.77
CA GLY A 290 -21.01 -10.69 -8.69
C GLY A 290 -20.30 -11.05 -7.39
N VAL A 291 -19.34 -10.23 -6.98
CA VAL A 291 -18.59 -10.42 -5.73
C VAL A 291 -19.52 -10.39 -4.51
N LEU A 292 -20.45 -9.43 -4.47
CA LEU A 292 -21.41 -9.31 -3.37
C LEU A 292 -22.37 -10.52 -3.31
N LEU A 293 -22.87 -10.99 -4.46
CA LEU A 293 -23.72 -12.19 -4.52
C LEU A 293 -22.95 -13.46 -4.14
N TRP A 294 -21.69 -13.58 -4.55
CA TRP A 294 -20.82 -14.66 -4.13
C TRP A 294 -20.59 -14.65 -2.62
N ALA A 295 -20.24 -13.50 -2.04
CA ALA A 295 -20.01 -13.35 -0.60
C ALA A 295 -21.29 -13.62 0.23
N ALA A 296 -22.45 -13.19 -0.28
CA ALA A 296 -23.76 -13.46 0.32
C ALA A 296 -24.23 -14.93 0.18
N GLY A 297 -23.50 -15.74 -0.59
CA GLY A 297 -23.80 -17.16 -0.85
C GLY A 297 -25.00 -17.39 -1.77
N VAL A 298 -25.32 -16.41 -2.61
CA VAL A 298 -26.33 -16.53 -3.67
C VAL A 298 -25.74 -17.21 -4.91
N VAL A 299 -24.46 -17.01 -5.17
CA VAL A 299 -23.70 -17.65 -6.25
C VAL A 299 -22.58 -18.52 -5.68
N ASP A 300 -22.45 -19.74 -6.23
CA ASP A 300 -21.54 -20.76 -5.71
C ASP A 300 -20.07 -20.56 -6.10
N ASP A 301 -19.79 -19.95 -7.26
CA ASP A 301 -18.44 -19.78 -7.77
C ASP A 301 -18.16 -18.34 -8.21
N LEU A 302 -16.93 -17.89 -7.97
CA LEU A 302 -16.41 -16.63 -8.49
C LEU A 302 -15.25 -16.99 -9.41
N SER A 303 -15.49 -16.88 -10.71
CA SER A 303 -14.54 -17.30 -11.75
C SER A 303 -13.19 -16.62 -11.61
N TYR A 304 -12.13 -17.22 -12.17
CA TYR A 304 -10.85 -16.55 -12.29
C TYR A 304 -11.01 -15.21 -13.06
N PRO A 305 -10.41 -14.09 -12.60
CA PRO A 305 -10.66 -12.76 -13.16
C PRO A 305 -9.87 -12.51 -14.46
N SER A 306 -10.02 -13.40 -15.44
CA SER A 306 -9.47 -13.25 -16.80
C SER A 306 -10.49 -12.71 -17.80
N GLU A 307 -11.77 -12.78 -17.46
CA GLU A 307 -12.88 -12.37 -18.31
C GLU A 307 -13.95 -11.68 -17.45
N ILE A 308 -14.75 -10.84 -18.10
CA ILE A 308 -15.90 -10.20 -17.46
C ILE A 308 -16.91 -11.25 -16.98
N ILE A 309 -17.65 -10.90 -15.94
CA ILE A 309 -18.68 -11.72 -15.36
C ILE A 309 -19.81 -12.00 -16.35
N ASP A 310 -20.43 -13.17 -16.22
CA ASP A 310 -21.58 -13.56 -17.02
C ASP A 310 -22.82 -12.73 -16.61
N VAL A 311 -22.97 -11.57 -17.25
CA VAL A 311 -24.11 -10.66 -17.05
C VAL A 311 -25.46 -11.37 -17.27
N PRO A 312 -25.65 -12.22 -18.30
CA PRO A 312 -26.86 -13.04 -18.40
C PRO A 312 -27.19 -13.89 -17.17
N ILE A 313 -26.21 -14.48 -16.50
CA ILE A 313 -26.43 -15.21 -15.24
C ILE A 313 -26.88 -14.26 -14.12
N LEU A 314 -26.23 -13.09 -13.97
CA LEU A 314 -26.65 -12.09 -12.98
C LEU A 314 -28.09 -11.61 -13.24
N ALA A 315 -28.42 -11.35 -14.50
CA ALA A 315 -29.75 -10.96 -14.91
C ALA A 315 -30.78 -12.06 -14.62
N ALA A 316 -30.45 -13.33 -14.88
CA ALA A 316 -31.33 -14.44 -14.53
C ALA A 316 -31.62 -14.49 -13.02
N ILE A 317 -30.62 -14.27 -12.17
CA ILE A 317 -30.78 -14.21 -10.71
C ILE A 317 -31.78 -13.09 -10.35
N PHE A 318 -31.52 -11.84 -10.74
CA PHE A 318 -32.38 -10.73 -10.32
C PHE A 318 -33.78 -10.77 -10.93
N TRP A 319 -33.93 -11.18 -12.19
CA TRP A 319 -35.23 -11.14 -12.87
C TRP A 319 -36.13 -12.35 -12.57
N GLN A 320 -35.56 -13.50 -12.20
CA GLN A 320 -36.35 -14.68 -11.83
C GLN A 320 -36.79 -14.64 -10.36
N HIS A 321 -35.97 -14.04 -9.50
CA HIS A 321 -36.28 -13.89 -8.08
C HIS A 321 -37.17 -12.68 -7.83
N LYS A 322 -38.24 -12.87 -7.04
CA LYS A 322 -39.27 -11.85 -6.81
C LYS A 322 -38.99 -11.05 -5.54
N GLY A 323 -37.81 -10.43 -5.50
CA GLY A 323 -37.41 -9.48 -4.47
C GLY A 323 -36.49 -10.04 -3.38
N LEU A 324 -36.08 -9.14 -2.48
CA LEU A 324 -34.97 -9.35 -1.54
C LEU A 324 -35.14 -10.62 -0.67
N LYS A 325 -36.35 -10.87 -0.16
CA LYS A 325 -36.64 -12.05 0.67
C LYS A 325 -36.42 -13.38 -0.07
N ASP A 326 -36.69 -13.43 -1.37
CA ASP A 326 -36.50 -14.64 -2.17
C ASP A 326 -35.00 -14.91 -2.37
N LEU A 327 -34.21 -13.87 -2.69
CA LEU A 327 -32.74 -13.97 -2.76
C LEU A 327 -32.11 -14.36 -1.41
N LEU A 328 -32.54 -13.75 -0.31
CA LEU A 328 -32.05 -14.11 1.03
C LEU A 328 -32.48 -15.53 1.44
N GLY A 329 -33.52 -16.09 0.84
CA GLY A 329 -33.90 -17.50 0.99
C GLY A 329 -32.91 -18.47 0.33
N LYS A 330 -31.96 -18.00 -0.49
CA LYS A 330 -30.99 -18.84 -1.22
C LYS A 330 -29.63 -18.87 -0.54
N GLY A 331 -29.26 -20.03 -0.01
CA GLY A 331 -27.94 -20.22 0.59
C GLY A 331 -27.75 -19.45 1.90
N TYR A 332 -26.49 -19.32 2.29
CA TYR A 332 -26.05 -18.64 3.51
C TYR A 332 -24.80 -17.83 3.20
N SER A 333 -24.57 -16.74 3.94
CA SER A 333 -23.35 -15.95 3.80
C SER A 333 -22.12 -16.85 3.92
N ARG A 334 -21.13 -16.60 3.07
CA ARG A 334 -19.86 -17.32 3.18
C ARG A 334 -19.17 -17.02 4.51
N PRO A 335 -18.42 -18.00 5.05
CA PRO A 335 -17.62 -17.76 6.25
C PRO A 335 -16.63 -16.62 6.05
N ALA A 336 -16.40 -15.84 7.11
CA ALA A 336 -15.47 -14.71 7.12
C ALA A 336 -14.09 -15.07 6.54
N LYS A 337 -13.55 -16.22 6.97
CA LYS A 337 -12.27 -16.73 6.51
C LYS A 337 -12.22 -16.92 4.99
N GLU A 338 -13.29 -17.44 4.41
CA GLU A 338 -13.36 -17.69 2.96
C GLU A 338 -13.39 -16.36 2.18
N ILE A 339 -14.19 -15.40 2.65
CA ILE A 339 -14.25 -14.06 2.05
C ILE A 339 -12.87 -13.39 2.12
N LEU A 340 -12.21 -13.47 3.26
CA LEU A 340 -10.89 -12.88 3.45
C LEU A 340 -9.82 -13.54 2.58
N ASP A 341 -9.83 -14.88 2.47
CA ASP A 341 -8.89 -15.60 1.61
C ASP A 341 -9.00 -15.16 0.13
N VAL A 342 -10.22 -14.95 -0.38
CA VAL A 342 -10.41 -14.47 -1.76
C VAL A 342 -10.13 -12.97 -1.92
N ALA A 343 -10.47 -12.16 -0.91
CA ALA A 343 -10.13 -10.74 -0.89
C ALA A 343 -8.61 -10.53 -0.94
N ASP A 344 -7.86 -11.27 -0.11
CA ASP A 344 -6.40 -11.22 -0.04
C ASP A 344 -5.71 -11.65 -1.35
N LEU A 345 -6.28 -12.63 -2.03
CA LEU A 345 -5.83 -13.08 -3.35
C LEU A 345 -6.12 -12.02 -4.42
N THR A 346 -7.30 -11.39 -4.38
CA THR A 346 -7.70 -10.36 -5.33
C THR A 346 -6.87 -9.08 -5.16
N PHE A 347 -6.58 -8.69 -3.91
CA PHE A 347 -5.64 -7.61 -3.60
C PHE A 347 -4.26 -7.85 -4.24
N ARG A 348 -3.76 -9.09 -4.21
CA ARG A 348 -2.47 -9.44 -4.85
C ARG A 348 -2.53 -9.49 -6.37
N TYR A 349 -3.65 -9.91 -6.94
CA TYR A 349 -3.86 -9.77 -8.38
C TYR A 349 -3.83 -8.30 -8.78
N ASP A 350 -4.46 -7.42 -8.01
CA ASP A 350 -4.47 -5.99 -8.32
C ASP A 350 -3.07 -5.39 -8.22
N TRP A 351 -2.31 -5.73 -7.17
CA TRP A 351 -0.89 -5.34 -7.08
C TRP A 351 -0.09 -5.78 -8.32
N ALA A 352 -0.28 -7.02 -8.79
CA ALA A 352 0.42 -7.53 -9.96
C ALA A 352 0.02 -6.80 -11.26
N CYS A 353 -1.26 -6.44 -11.40
CA CYS A 353 -1.77 -5.62 -12.50
C CYS A 353 -1.17 -4.21 -12.46
N VAL A 354 -1.08 -3.59 -11.29
CA VAL A 354 -0.49 -2.27 -11.09
C VAL A 354 1.02 -2.27 -11.35
N ASP A 355 1.75 -3.28 -10.86
CA ASP A 355 3.19 -3.45 -11.10
C ASP A 355 3.48 -3.58 -12.60
N ALA A 356 2.72 -4.42 -13.31
CA ALA A 356 2.84 -4.58 -14.76
C ALA A 356 2.61 -3.26 -15.49
N ARG A 357 1.57 -2.50 -15.10
CA ARG A 357 1.26 -1.19 -15.67
C ARG A 357 2.38 -0.16 -15.45
N ILE A 358 2.91 -0.05 -14.23
CA ILE A 358 4.01 0.87 -13.88
C ILE A 358 5.26 0.55 -14.70
N HIS A 359 5.58 -0.74 -14.82
CA HIS A 359 6.75 -1.22 -15.56
C HIS A 359 6.51 -1.42 -17.07
N LYS A 360 5.34 -1.05 -17.58
CA LYS A 360 4.92 -1.19 -19.00
C LYS A 360 5.10 -2.62 -19.53
N LYS A 361 4.75 -3.61 -18.70
CA LYS A 361 4.73 -5.04 -19.03
C LYS A 361 3.30 -5.50 -19.32
N GLU A 362 3.19 -6.67 -19.93
CA GLU A 362 1.92 -7.37 -20.08
C GLU A 362 1.35 -7.78 -18.71
N VAL A 363 0.03 -7.73 -18.58
CA VAL A 363 -0.66 -8.15 -17.36
C VAL A 363 -0.44 -9.65 -17.15
N PRO A 364 0.06 -10.08 -15.97
CA PRO A 364 0.48 -11.46 -15.76
C PRO A 364 -0.71 -12.41 -15.62
N GLY A 365 -0.48 -13.70 -15.90
CA GLY A 365 -1.45 -14.77 -15.61
C GLY A 365 -2.78 -14.69 -16.37
N GLY A 366 -2.86 -13.88 -17.43
CA GLY A 366 -4.10 -13.66 -18.20
C GLY A 366 -5.18 -12.92 -17.41
N LEU A 367 -4.81 -12.16 -16.37
CA LEU A 367 -5.75 -11.33 -15.61
C LEU A 367 -6.31 -10.20 -16.49
N GLU A 368 -7.56 -9.83 -16.25
CA GLU A 368 -8.17 -8.62 -16.80
C GLU A 368 -8.16 -7.53 -15.71
N SER A 369 -7.39 -6.47 -15.93
CA SER A 369 -7.14 -5.45 -14.90
C SER A 369 -8.39 -4.70 -14.44
N GLY A 370 -9.36 -4.48 -15.34
CA GLY A 370 -10.64 -3.86 -14.99
C GLY A 370 -11.46 -4.75 -14.05
N VAL A 371 -11.58 -6.04 -14.38
CA VAL A 371 -12.23 -7.06 -13.54
C VAL A 371 -11.58 -7.12 -12.16
N VAL A 372 -10.27 -7.24 -12.10
CA VAL A 372 -9.53 -7.32 -10.83
C VAL A 372 -9.78 -6.09 -9.97
N GLY A 373 -9.70 -4.89 -10.54
CA GLY A 373 -9.92 -3.63 -9.82
C GLY A 373 -11.32 -3.50 -9.24
N GLU A 374 -12.37 -3.84 -10.00
CA GLU A 374 -13.75 -3.77 -9.51
C GLU A 374 -14.05 -4.83 -8.43
N ARG A 375 -13.44 -6.01 -8.54
CA ARG A 375 -13.57 -7.05 -7.51
C ARG A 375 -12.83 -6.66 -6.24
N HIS A 376 -11.63 -6.10 -6.36
CA HIS A 376 -10.88 -5.56 -5.23
C HIS A 376 -11.68 -4.48 -4.50
N TYR A 377 -12.28 -3.55 -5.23
CA TYR A 377 -13.17 -2.53 -4.69
C TYR A 377 -14.32 -3.14 -3.87
N ALA A 378 -15.03 -4.14 -4.43
CA ALA A 378 -16.15 -4.78 -3.76
C ALA A 378 -15.71 -5.54 -2.49
N PHE A 379 -14.58 -6.25 -2.55
CA PHE A 379 -14.03 -6.93 -1.38
C PHE A 379 -13.64 -5.96 -0.27
N ASN A 380 -13.03 -4.82 -0.61
CA ASN A 380 -12.70 -3.78 0.37
C ASN A 380 -13.92 -3.26 1.09
N TRP A 381 -15.03 -3.05 0.37
CA TRP A 381 -16.29 -2.69 1.00
C TRP A 381 -16.83 -3.80 1.91
N ILE A 382 -16.80 -5.06 1.47
CA ILE A 382 -17.29 -6.21 2.25
C ILE A 382 -16.53 -6.35 3.56
N VAL A 383 -15.20 -6.25 3.54
CA VAL A 383 -14.34 -6.49 4.72
C VAL A 383 -14.22 -5.28 5.64
N GLY A 384 -14.77 -4.13 5.23
CA GLY A 384 -14.64 -2.88 5.98
C GLY A 384 -13.22 -2.30 5.91
N ALA A 385 -12.54 -2.46 4.78
CA ALA A 385 -11.25 -1.82 4.53
C ALA A 385 -11.38 -0.27 4.56
N ASN A 386 -10.25 0.43 4.46
CA ASN A 386 -10.19 1.89 4.56
C ASN A 386 -10.80 2.48 5.86
N GLY A 387 -10.89 1.69 6.94
CA GLY A 387 -11.51 2.13 8.20
C GLY A 387 -13.04 1.99 8.22
N GLY A 388 -13.61 1.15 7.36
CA GLY A 388 -15.05 0.90 7.30
C GLY A 388 -15.84 1.96 6.53
N GLU A 389 -15.17 2.64 5.59
CA GLU A 389 -15.76 3.68 4.73
C GLU A 389 -16.99 3.18 3.95
N ASP A 390 -17.84 4.13 3.57
CA ASP A 390 -19.00 3.88 2.73
C ASP A 390 -18.59 3.59 1.29
N TRP A 391 -19.52 3.01 0.51
CA TRP A 391 -19.23 2.53 -0.85
C TRP A 391 -18.52 3.57 -1.71
N ASP A 392 -18.96 4.83 -1.72
CA ASP A 392 -18.39 5.89 -2.58
C ASP A 392 -16.97 6.34 -2.19
N ASN A 393 -16.51 5.96 -1.00
CA ASN A 393 -15.23 6.35 -0.40
C ASN A 393 -14.22 5.19 -0.32
N ILE A 394 -14.57 4.02 -0.86
CA ILE A 394 -13.62 2.91 -0.95
C ILE A 394 -12.50 3.26 -1.92
N HIS A 395 -11.27 2.97 -1.49
CA HIS A 395 -10.05 3.20 -2.26
C HIS A 395 -9.23 1.91 -2.33
N PRO A 396 -9.31 1.16 -3.46
CA PRO A 396 -8.51 -0.04 -3.69
C PRO A 396 -7.06 0.35 -4.00
N ASN A 397 -6.30 0.68 -2.97
CA ASN A 397 -4.91 1.11 -3.10
C ASN A 397 -3.97 -0.10 -2.95
N THR A 398 -3.10 -0.31 -3.93
CA THR A 398 -2.07 -1.37 -3.93
C THR A 398 -0.66 -0.82 -4.00
#